data_AF-A0A842NJQ6-F1
#
_entry.id   AF-A0A842NJQ6-F1
#
_cell.length_a   1.000
_cell.length_b   1.000
_cell.length_c   1.000
_cell.angle_alpha   90.00
_cell.angle_beta   90.00
_cell.angle_gamma   90.00
#
_symmetry.space_group_name_H-M   'P 1'
#
loop_
_entity.id
_entity.type
_entity.pdbx_description
1 polymer ?
#
loop_
_entity_poly.entity_id
_entity_poly.type
_entity_poly.pdbx_seq_one_letter_code
_entity_poly.pdbx_strand_id
1 'polypeptide(L)' 'SEEQKQEFAKAITKSAVEILKTKEDHVIIVFDENPKENWFLAGKQL' A
#
# COMPACT_ATOMS: atom_id res chain seq x y z
N SER A 1 -4.29 -2.88 -10.88
CA SER A 1 -3.33 -3.20 -11.97
C SER A 1 -1.93 -2.84 -11.51
N GLU A 2 -0.89 -3.27 -12.23
CA GLU A 2 0.50 -2.91 -11.90
C GLU A 2 0.72 -1.40 -11.93
N GLU A 3 0.14 -0.71 -12.92
CA GLU A 3 0.19 0.76 -13.05
C GLU A 3 -0.39 1.48 -11.81
N GLN A 4 -1.55 1.03 -11.32
CA GLN A 4 -2.15 1.60 -10.11
C GLN A 4 -1.27 1.44 -8.87
N LYS A 5 -0.59 0.30 -8.73
CA LYS A 5 0.36 0.06 -7.61
C LYS A 5 1.55 1.00 -7.70
N GLN A 6 2.08 1.23 -8.91
CA GLN A 6 3.19 2.15 -9.13
C GLN A 6 2.81 3.60 -8.79
N GLU A 7 1.66 4.06 -9.27
CA GLU A 7 1.15 5.40 -8.95
C GLU A 7 0.92 5.57 -7.44
N PHE A 8 0.34 4.56 -6.80
CA PHE A 8 0.11 4.56 -5.35
C PHE A 8 1.43 4.61 -4.56
N ALA A 9 2.40 3.76 -4.89
CA ALA A 9 3.71 3.75 -4.24
C ALA A 9 4.38 5.12 -4.35
N LYS A 10 4.35 5.74 -5.53
CA LYS A 10 4.90 7.08 -5.75
C LYS A 10 4.23 8.14 -4.86
N ALA A 11 2.90 8.13 -4.78
CA ALA A 11 2.14 9.10 -4.00
C ALA A 11 2.39 8.96 -2.48
N ILE A 12 2.43 7.73 -1.98
CA ILE A 12 2.66 7.46 -0.55
C ILE A 12 4.10 7.75 -0.16
N THR A 13 5.09 7.37 -0.97
CA THR A 13 6.50 7.71 -0.72
C THR A 13 6.70 9.22 -0.63
N LYS A 14 6.12 9.98 -1.56
CA LYS A 14 6.17 11.45 -1.51
C LYS A 14 5.57 11.99 -0.21
N SER A 15 4.39 11.50 0.17
CA SER A 15 3.71 11.92 1.41
C SER A 15 4.53 11.60 2.66
N ALA A 16 5.15 10.42 2.71
CA ALA A 16 5.99 9.99 3.83
C ALA A 16 7.22 10.90 4.00
N VAL A 17 7.90 11.24 2.90
CA VAL A 17 9.03 12.19 2.91
C VAL A 17 8.59 13.57 3.37
N GLU A 18 7.48 14.08 2.86
CA GLU A 18 6.98 15.41 3.20
C GLU A 18 6.58 15.56 4.67
N ILE A 19 5.89 14.56 5.23
CA ILE A 19 5.37 14.60 6.60
C ILE A 19 6.47 14.24 7.61
N LEU A 20 7.17 13.13 7.39
CA LEU A 20 8.11 12.56 8.36
C LEU A 20 9.52 13.12 8.22
N LYS A 21 9.78 13.93 7.18
CA LYS A 21 11.10 14.51 6.88
C LYS A 21 12.20 13.43 6.76
N THR A 22 11.83 12.26 6.25
CA THR A 22 12.76 11.17 5.93
C THR A 22 13.28 11.28 4.50
N LYS A 23 14.22 10.41 4.11
CA LYS A 23 14.70 10.29 2.73
C LYS A 23 13.83 9.29 1.95
N GLU A 24 13.72 9.49 0.63
CA GLU A 24 12.96 8.59 -0.25
C GLU A 24 13.45 7.13 -0.17
N ASP A 25 14.77 6.91 -0.12
CA ASP A 25 15.40 5.60 -0.05
C ASP A 25 15.20 4.86 1.29
N HIS A 26 14.73 5.57 2.32
CA HIS A 26 14.34 4.97 3.59
C HIS A 26 12.87 4.49 3.61
N VAL A 27 12.09 4.77 2.56
CA VAL A 27 10.68 4.40 2.47
C VAL A 27 10.52 3.14 1.62
N ILE A 28 10.02 2.08 2.23
CA ILE A 28 9.72 0.81 1.55
C ILE A 28 8.21 0.57 1.59
N ILE A 29 7.60 0.38 0.42
CA ILE A 29 6.18 0.07 0.29
C ILE A 29 6.03 -1.42 0.00
N VAL A 30 5.21 -2.10 0.81
CA VAL A 30 4.85 -3.51 0.63
C VAL A 30 3.35 -3.59 0.33
N PHE A 31 3.00 -4.24 -0.77
CA PHE A 31 1.61 -4.56 -1.09
C PHE A 31 1.32 -5.99 -0.60
N ASP A 32 0.50 -6.10 0.43
CA ASP A 32 -0.03 -7.38 0.91
C ASP A 32 -1.48 -7.52 0.41
N GLU A 33 -1.66 -8.30 -0.64
CA GLU A 33 -2.96 -8.55 -1.26
C GLU A 33 -3.35 -10.01 -1.07
N ASN A 34 -4.56 -10.22 -0.54
CA ASN A 34 -5.16 -11.54 -0.42
C ASN A 34 -6.36 -11.66 -1.38
N PRO A 35 -6.53 -12.79 -2.08
CA PRO A 35 -7.73 -13.06 -2.88
C PRO A 35 -8.98 -12.84 -2.03
N LYS A 36 -10.00 -12.17 -2.57
CA LYS A 36 -11.21 -11.78 -1.82
C LYS A 36 -11.91 -12.97 -1.20
N GLU A 37 -11.79 -14.13 -1.83
CA GLU A 37 -12.33 -15.40 -1.38
C GLU A 37 -11.80 -15.80 0.01
N ASN A 38 -10.61 -15.32 0.39
CA ASN A 38 -9.98 -15.60 1.67
C ASN A 38 -10.39 -14.61 2.78
N TRP A 39 -11.22 -13.61 2.48
CA TRP A 39 -11.61 -12.58 3.45
C TRP A 39 -12.94 -12.91 4.11
N PHE A 40 -12.94 -12.93 5.46
CA PHE A 40 -14.14 -13.11 6.26
C PHE A 40 -14.29 -11.96 7.24
N LEU A 41 -15.43 -11.26 7.18
CA LEU A 41 -15.80 -10.21 8.13
C LEU A 41 -16.96 -10.70 8.99
N ALA A 42 -16.76 -10.74 10.31
CA ALA A 42 -17.76 -11.23 11.27
C ALA A 42 -18.33 -12.62 10.91
N GLY A 43 -17.47 -13.52 10.42
CA GLY A 43 -17.84 -14.88 10.04
C GLY A 43 -18.54 -15.03 8.69
N LYS A 44 -18.65 -13.95 7.91
CA LYS A 44 -19.21 -13.97 6.54
C LYS A 44 -18.13 -13.65 5.53
N GLN A 45 -18.09 -14.42 4.44
CA GLN A 45 -17.20 -14.12 3.33
C GLN A 45 -17.55 -12.74 2.74
N LEU A 46 -16.52 -11.93 2.50
CA LEU A 46 -16.65 -10.56 2.02
C LEU A 46 -16.95 -10.47 0.53
#